data_AF-A0A659UD67-F1
#
_entry.id   AF-A0A659UD67-F1
#
_cell.length_a   1.000
_cell.length_b   1.000
_cell.length_c   1.000
_cell.angle_alpha   90.00
_cell.angle_beta   90.00
_cell.angle_gamma   90.00
#
_symmetry.space_group_name_H-M   'P 1'
#
loop_
_entity.id
_entity.type
_entity.pdbx_description
1 polymer ?
#
loop_
_entity_poly.entity_id
_entity_poly.type
_entity_poly.pdbx_seq_one_letter_code
_entity_poly.pdbx_strand_id
1 'polypeptide(L)' 'GFFGLLLQNTMEGFFADPVYGGNKDMVSWRMLGFPGARYDYRDHVSKHNQPYPRPPVSIEGSPEWLVKRS' A
#
# COMPACT_ATOMS: atom_id res chain seq x y z
N GLY A 1 -25.55 7.50 8.96
CA GLY A 1 -26.29 7.99 7.78
C GLY A 1 -25.47 7.75 6.52
N PHE A 2 -26.09 7.81 5.34
CA PHE A 2 -25.45 7.48 4.06
C PHE A 2 -24.08 8.13 3.84
N PHE A 3 -23.96 9.45 4.00
CA PHE A 3 -22.71 10.17 3.75
C PHE A 3 -21.59 9.80 4.73
N GLY A 4 -21.92 9.48 5.98
CA GLY A 4 -20.93 8.98 6.94
C GLY A 4 -20.38 7.61 6.55
N LEU A 5 -21.25 6.71 6.10
CA LEU A 5 -20.84 5.40 5.60
C LEU A 5 -20.01 5.52 4.32
N LEU A 6 -20.39 6.41 3.41
CA LEU A 6 -19.63 6.68 2.18
C LEU A 6 -18.21 7.18 2.48
N LEU A 7 -18.08 8.13 3.41
CA LEU A 7 -16.78 8.64 3.82
C LEU A 7 -15.93 7.55 4.47
N GLN A 8 -16.51 6.75 5.36
CA GLN A 8 -15.82 5.63 6.00
C GLN A 8 -15.29 4.63 4.97
N ASN A 9 -16.14 4.15 4.05
CA ASN A 9 -15.74 3.19 3.02
C ASN A 9 -14.66 3.78 2.07
N THR A 10 -14.72 5.09 1.81
CA THR A 10 -13.69 5.77 1.00
C THR A 10 -12.35 5.75 1.70
N MET A 11 -12.33 6.05 3.00
CA MET A 11 -11.11 5.98 3.82
C MET A 11 -10.56 4.55 3.89
N GLU A 12 -11.43 3.56 4.10
CA GLU A 12 -11.05 2.14 4.10
C GLU A 12 -10.42 1.73 2.75
N GLY A 13 -11.05 2.09 1.63
CA GLY A 13 -10.50 1.81 0.29
C GLY A 13 -9.19 2.56 -0.01
N PHE A 14 -9.02 3.77 0.52
CA PHE A 14 -7.80 4.56 0.33
C PHE A 14 -6.60 3.95 1.07
N PHE A 15 -6.81 3.29 2.22
CA PHE A 15 -5.74 2.63 2.97
C PHE A 15 -5.60 1.13 2.69
N ALA A 16 -6.57 0.52 2.01
CA ALA A 16 -6.52 -0.88 1.60
C ALA A 16 -5.46 -1.15 0.52
N ASP A 17 -5.27 -2.43 0.20
CA ASP A 17 -4.45 -2.86 -0.93
C ASP A 17 -5.10 -2.39 -2.26
N PRO A 18 -4.33 -1.84 -3.22
CA PRO A 18 -4.84 -1.41 -4.53
C PRO A 18 -5.58 -2.50 -5.30
N VAL A 19 -5.37 -3.80 -5.00
CA VAL A 19 -6.06 -4.92 -5.64
C VAL A 19 -7.59 -4.82 -5.49
N TYR A 20 -8.07 -4.11 -4.47
CA TYR A 20 -9.50 -3.87 -4.25
C TYR A 20 -10.05 -2.68 -5.06
N GLY A 21 -9.25 -2.08 -5.96
CA GLY A 21 -9.65 -0.96 -6.82
C GLY A 21 -9.56 0.42 -6.16
N GLY A 22 -9.11 0.49 -4.90
CA GLY A 22 -8.92 1.72 -4.12
C GLY A 22 -7.56 2.35 -4.35
N ASN A 23 -6.75 2.41 -3.29
CA ASN A 23 -5.38 2.98 -3.14
C ASN A 23 -4.45 2.92 -4.37
N LYS A 24 -4.77 3.66 -5.42
CA LYS A 24 -4.09 3.58 -6.71
C LYS A 24 -2.61 3.88 -6.55
N ASP A 25 -1.78 3.05 -7.19
CA ASP A 25 -0.32 3.12 -7.16
C ASP A 25 0.25 3.17 -5.73
N MET A 26 -0.51 2.64 -4.75
CA MET A 26 -0.16 2.55 -3.34
C MET A 26 0.23 3.92 -2.74
N VAL A 27 -0.43 5.00 -3.16
CA VAL A 27 -0.10 6.38 -2.74
C VAL A 27 -0.21 6.54 -1.23
N SER A 28 -1.25 6.02 -0.60
CA SER A 28 -1.42 6.14 0.86
C SER A 28 -0.33 5.37 1.61
N TRP A 29 0.09 4.23 1.08
CA TRP A 29 1.17 3.44 1.67
C TRP A 29 2.52 4.14 1.53
N ARG A 30 2.79 4.78 0.37
CA ARG A 30 3.98 5.64 0.20
C ARG A 30 3.98 6.80 1.19
N MET A 31 2.83 7.45 1.39
CA MET A 31 2.69 8.54 2.35
C MET A 31 3.01 8.10 3.78
N LEU A 32 2.56 6.91 4.17
CA LEU A 32 2.78 6.37 5.52
C LEU A 32 4.14 5.67 5.69
N GLY A 33 4.88 5.44 4.60
CA GLY A 33 6.06 4.58 4.61
C GLY A 33 5.73 3.10 4.84
N PHE A 34 4.48 2.70 4.59
CA PHE A 34 4.05 1.31 4.73
C PHE A 34 4.62 0.48 3.56
N PRO A 35 5.33 -0.63 3.84
CA PRO A 35 6.01 -1.45 2.81
C PRO A 35 5.06 -2.26 1.91
N GLY A 36 3.77 -2.37 2.27
CA GLY A 36 2.82 -3.26 1.61
C GLY A 36 2.99 -4.72 2.00
N ALA A 37 2.41 -5.63 1.21
CA ALA A 37 2.38 -7.08 1.41
C ALA A 37 3.74 -7.77 1.05
N ARG A 38 4.86 -7.19 1.50
CA ARG A 38 6.19 -7.76 1.24
C ARG A 38 6.45 -8.98 2.12
N TYR A 39 6.77 -10.10 1.50
CA TYR A 39 7.06 -11.38 2.18
C TYR A 39 8.31 -11.30 3.09
N ASP A 40 9.31 -10.54 2.65
CA ASP A 40 10.59 -10.36 3.37
C ASP A 40 10.68 -8.97 4.04
N TYR A 41 9.81 -8.75 5.02
CA TYR A 41 9.84 -7.53 5.85
C TYR A 41 10.43 -7.76 7.25
N ARG A 42 10.72 -9.02 7.61
CA ARG A 42 11.10 -9.43 8.98
C ARG A 42 12.34 -8.69 9.51
N ASP A 43 13.34 -8.47 8.66
CA ASP A 43 14.60 -7.81 9.02
C ASP A 43 14.48 -6.29 9.25
N HIS A 44 13.34 -5.70 8.88
CA HIS A 44 13.08 -4.27 9.02
C HIS A 44 12.08 -3.94 10.13
N VAL A 45 11.45 -4.95 10.74
CA VAL A 45 10.47 -4.76 11.83
C VAL A 45 11.10 -4.09 13.05
N SER A 46 12.35 -4.41 13.37
CA SER A 46 13.09 -3.87 14.52
C SER A 46 13.73 -2.50 14.27
N LYS A 47 13.72 -2.01 13.02
CA LYS A 47 14.34 -0.73 12.63
C LYS A 47 13.32 0.40 12.71
N HIS A 48 13.04 0.83 13.94
CA HIS A 48 12.12 1.93 14.20
C HIS A 48 12.67 3.28 13.68
N ASN A 49 11.78 4.17 13.27
CA ASN A 49 12.10 5.51 12.75
C ASN A 49 13.07 5.55 11.56
N GLN A 50 13.20 4.45 10.82
CA GLN A 50 13.98 4.41 9.58
C GLN A 50 13.03 4.29 8.38
N PRO A 51 13.15 5.19 7.37
CA PRO A 51 12.37 5.07 6.14
C PRO A 51 12.68 3.75 5.44
N TYR A 52 11.63 3.04 5.04
CA TYR A 52 11.81 1.83 4.26
C TYR A 52 12.28 2.18 2.83
N PRO A 53 13.39 1.61 2.33
CA PRO A 53 14.05 2.12 1.13
C PRO A 53 13.42 1.66 -0.20
N ARG A 54 12.46 0.73 -0.17
CA ARG A 54 11.86 0.17 -1.39
C ARG A 54 10.41 0.64 -1.53
N PRO A 55 9.89 0.75 -2.77
CA PRO A 55 8.49 1.09 -2.97
C PRO A 55 7.56 0.05 -2.33
N PRO A 56 6.33 0.42 -1.96
CA PRO A 56 5.35 -0.54 -1.50
C PRO A 56 5.04 -1.60 -2.56
N VAL A 57 4.53 -2.75 -2.11
CA VAL A 57 4.15 -3.86 -2.97
C VAL A 57 2.75 -4.33 -2.59
N SER A 58 1.84 -4.38 -3.57
CA SER A 58 0.53 -5.01 -3.42
C SER A 58 0.66 -6.53 -3.43
N ILE A 59 -0.38 -7.23 -2.98
CA ILE A 59 -0.53 -8.68 -3.17
C ILE A 59 -0.32 -9.08 -4.64
N GLU A 60 -0.82 -8.28 -5.60
CA GLU A 60 -0.64 -8.56 -7.03
C GLU A 60 0.78 -8.21 -7.54
N GLY A 61 1.55 -7.46 -6.75
CA GLY A 61 2.90 -7.01 -7.07
C GLY A 61 3.05 -5.49 -7.09
N SER A 62 4.19 -5.01 -7.57
CA SER A 62 4.39 -3.58 -7.86
C SER A 62 4.02 -3.26 -9.31
N PRO A 63 3.37 -2.12 -9.60
CA PRO A 63 3.18 -1.63 -10.96
C PRO A 63 4.49 -1.57 -11.76
N GLU A 64 5.61 -1.26 -11.10
CA GLU A 64 6.94 -1.25 -11.71
C GLU A 64 7.39 -2.63 -12.21
N TRP A 65 6.88 -3.71 -11.61
CA TRP A 65 7.17 -5.09 -12.03
C TRP A 65 6.32 -5.50 -13.23
N LEU A 66 5.11 -4.95 -13.35
CA LEU A 66 4.24 -5.17 -14.50
C LEU A 66 4.79 -4.47 -15.76
N VAL A 67 5.32 -3.26 -15.61
CA VAL A 67 5.94 -2.50 -16.72
C VAL A 67 7.20 -3.18 -17.26
N LYS A 68 7.97 -3.90 -16.43
CA LYS A 68 9.19 -4.62 -16.88
C LYS A 68 8.93 -5.93 -17.64
N ARG A 69 7.67 -6.37 -17.76
CA ARG A 69 7.29 -7.62 -18.43
C ARG A 69 6.77 -7.45 -19.87
N SER A 70 6.67 -6.20 -20.35
CA SER A 70 6.34 -5.84 -21.75
C SER A 70 7.58 -5.49 -22.53
#